data_AF-A0A975CS02-F1
#
_entry.id   AF-A0A975CS02-F1
#
_cell.length_a   1.000
_cell.length_b   1.000
_cell.length_c   1.000
_cell.angle_alpha   90.00
_cell.angle_beta   90.00
_cell.angle_gamma   90.00
#
_symmetry.space_group_name_H-M   'P 1'
#
loop_
_entity.id
_entity.type
_entity.pdbx_description
1 polymer ?
#
loop_
_entity_poly.entity_id
_entity_poly.type
_entity_poly.pdbx_seq_one_letter_code
_entity_poly.pdbx_strand_id
1 'polypeptide(L)' 'MTKKKNNLILIIPAFLLMGMAIGIQTKELFKHTIVGLIVGIIVYFFLKYRNNKINKTKL' A
#
# COMPACT_ATOMS: atom_id res chain seq x y z
N MET A 1 -13.80 11.20 -20.30
CA MET A 1 -13.43 10.15 -19.32
C MET A 1 -12.60 10.78 -18.20
N THR A 2 -13.13 10.84 -16.98
CA THR A 2 -12.45 11.41 -15.80
C THR A 2 -11.06 10.80 -15.62
N LYS A 3 -10.02 11.63 -15.66
CA LYS A 3 -8.64 11.25 -15.31
C LYS A 3 -8.68 10.54 -13.96
N LYS A 4 -8.47 9.22 -13.93
CA LYS A 4 -8.36 8.43 -12.70
C LYS A 4 -7.18 8.98 -11.91
N LYS A 5 -7.44 9.68 -10.80
CA LYS A 5 -6.40 10.23 -9.93
C LYS A 5 -5.55 9.07 -9.43
N ASN A 6 -4.22 9.11 -9.69
CA ASN A 6 -3.28 8.04 -9.33
C ASN A 6 -3.07 7.99 -7.80
N ASN A 7 -4.09 7.55 -7.08
CA ASN A 7 -4.09 7.39 -5.62
C ASN A 7 -3.38 6.11 -5.15
N LEU A 8 -2.75 5.34 -6.04
CA LEU A 8 -2.05 4.09 -5.72
C LEU A 8 -0.95 4.28 -4.67
N ILE A 9 -0.33 5.47 -4.62
CA ILE A 9 0.71 5.77 -3.64
C ILE A 9 0.17 5.86 -2.20
N LEU A 10 -1.14 6.10 -2.02
CA LEU A 10 -1.80 6.15 -0.71
C LEU A 10 -1.89 4.78 -0.04
N ILE A 11 -1.62 3.69 -0.78
CA ILE A 11 -1.60 2.34 -0.20
C ILE A 11 -0.49 2.24 0.87
N ILE A 12 0.65 2.88 0.64
CA ILE A 12 1.79 2.85 1.56
C ILE A 12 1.45 3.50 2.92
N PRO A 13 0.98 4.76 2.99
CA PRO A 13 0.57 5.35 4.25
C PRO A 13 -0.63 4.63 4.89
N ALA A 14 -1.54 4.03 4.11
CA ALA A 14 -2.63 3.24 4.67
C ALA A 14 -2.11 2.01 5.45
N PHE A 15 -1.19 1.26 4.85
CA PHE A 15 -0.59 0.08 5.51
C PHE A 15 0.35 0.45 6.67
N LEU A 16 1.04 1.60 6.59
CA LEU A 16 1.82 2.15 7.71
C LEU A 16 0.91 2.44 8.92
N LEU A 17 -0.20 3.15 8.71
CA LEU A 17 -1.17 3.45 9.76
C LEU A 17 -1.82 2.19 10.33
N MET A 18 -2.08 1.19 9.48
CA MET A 18 -2.60 -0.10 9.93
C MET A 18 -1.61 -0.83 10.83
N GLY A 19 -0.32 -0.87 10.45
CA GLY A 19 0.75 -1.45 11.26
C GLY A 19 0.95 -0.71 12.58
N MET A 20 0.83 0.62 12.56
CA MET A 20 0.88 1.43 13.76
C MET A 20 -0.30 1.15 14.71
N ALA A 21 -1.53 1.06 14.19
CA ALA A 21 -2.73 0.76 14.98
C ALA A 21 -2.63 -0.60 15.67
N ILE A 22 -2.17 -1.62 14.95
CA ILE A 22 -1.92 -2.96 15.51
C ILE A 22 -0.79 -2.89 16.55
N GLY A 23 0.28 -2.15 16.27
CA GLY A 23 1.41 -1.97 17.19
C GLY A 23 1.05 -1.26 18.50
N ILE A 24 0.11 -0.32 18.46
CA ILE A 24 -0.46 0.30 19.66
C ILE A 24 -1.23 -0.75 20.47
N GLN A 25 -2.04 -1.58 19.78
CA GLN A 25 -2.84 -2.62 20.43
C GLN A 25 -1.96 -3.70 21.10
N THR A 26 -0.87 -4.13 20.45
CA THR A 26 0.02 -5.18 20.96
C THR A 26 1.16 -4.67 21.84
N LYS A 27 1.25 -3.34 22.05
CA LYS A 27 2.34 -2.65 22.76
C LYS A 27 3.72 -2.81 22.10
N GLU A 28 3.77 -3.29 20.86
CA GLU A 28 4.97 -3.55 20.07
C GLU A 28 5.00 -2.65 18.82
N LEU A 29 4.92 -1.33 19.06
CA LEU A 29 4.73 -0.31 18.02
C LEU A 29 5.69 -0.44 16.84
N PHE A 30 7.00 -0.53 17.14
CA PHE A 30 8.04 -0.54 16.11
C PHE A 30 8.00 -1.80 15.25
N LYS A 31 7.79 -2.99 15.86
CA LYS A 31 7.71 -4.26 15.13
C LYS A 31 6.57 -4.25 14.13
N HIS A 32 5.36 -3.86 14.57
CA HIS A 32 4.19 -3.86 13.69
C HIS A 32 4.19 -2.72 12.66
N THR A 33 4.77 -1.57 12.98
CA THR A 33 4.93 -0.48 12.01
C THR A 33 5.90 -0.87 10.88
N ILE A 34 7.02 -1.53 11.21
CA ILE A 34 7.97 -2.05 10.21
C ILE A 34 7.30 -3.10 9.32
N VAL A 35 6.55 -4.04 9.92
CA VAL A 35 5.78 -5.04 9.16
C VAL A 35 4.75 -4.38 8.25
N GLY A 36 4.00 -3.39 8.75
CA GLY A 36 3.04 -2.62 7.95
C GLY A 36 3.69 -1.89 6.78
N LEU A 37 4.87 -1.30 6.98
CA LEU A 37 5.65 -0.67 5.91
C LEU A 37 6.07 -1.68 4.84
N ILE A 38 6.63 -2.83 5.24
CA ILE A 38 7.09 -3.89 4.32
C ILE A 38 5.91 -4.41 3.48
N VAL A 39 4.79 -4.74 4.13
CA VAL A 39 3.58 -5.21 3.44
C VAL A 39 3.04 -4.13 2.50
N GLY A 40 3.00 -2.86 2.93
CA GLY A 40 2.56 -1.75 2.11
C GLY A 40 3.40 -1.56 0.83
N ILE A 41 4.72 -1.73 0.93
CA ILE A 41 5.64 -1.68 -0.22
C ILE A 41 5.36 -2.84 -1.18
N ILE A 42 5.23 -4.07 -0.66
CA ILE A 42 4.95 -5.26 -1.49
C ILE A 42 3.63 -5.09 -2.26
N VAL A 43 2.57 -4.68 -1.56
CA VAL A 43 1.25 -4.46 -2.16
C VAL A 43 1.29 -3.32 -3.18
N TYR A 44 2.03 -2.24 -2.91
CA TYR A 44 2.23 -1.16 -3.88
C TYR A 44 2.89 -1.67 -5.17
N PHE A 45 3.97 -2.44 -5.07
CA PHE A 45 4.64 -3.01 -6.24
C PHE A 45 3.71 -3.94 -7.01
N PHE A 46 2.98 -4.82 -6.32
CA PHE A 46 2.02 -5.72 -6.94
C PHE A 46 0.93 -4.97 -7.70
N LEU A 47 0.32 -3.97 -7.07
CA LEU A 47 -0.73 -3.16 -7.68
C LEU A 47 -0.18 -2.30 -8.84
N LYS A 48 1.03 -1.73 -8.70
CA LYS A 48 1.70 -0.98 -9.77
C LYS A 48 1.96 -1.87 -10.99
N TYR A 49 2.48 -3.08 -10.78
CA TYR A 49 2.70 -4.05 -11.85
C TYR A 49 1.40 -4.43 -12.55
N ARG A 50 0.36 -4.76 -11.77
CA ARG A 50 -0.98 -5.10 -12.30
C ARG A 50 -1.58 -3.94 -13.10
N ASN A 51 -1.53 -2.73 -12.56
CA ASN A 51 -2.16 -1.56 -13.20
C ASN A 51 -1.45 -1.19 -14.51
N ASN A 52 -0.12 -1.37 -14.59
CA ASN A 52 0.64 -1.23 -15.84
C ASN A 52 0.24 -2.28 -16.89
N LYS A 53 0.00 -3.54 -16.49
CA LYS A 53 -0.46 -4.60 -17.40
C LYS A 53 -1.86 -4.30 -17.95
N ILE A 54 -2.79 -3.86 -17.11
CA ILE A 54 -4.19 -3.53 -17.49
C ILE A 54 -4.25 -2.34 -18.45
N ASN A 55 -3.42 -1.30 -18.26
CA ASN A 55 -3.36 -0.17 -19.18
C ASN A 55 -2.81 -0.57 -20.56
N LYS A 56 -1.93 -1.59 -20.63
CA LYS A 56 -1.37 -2.08 -21.89
C LYS A 56 -2.35 -2.94 -22.70
N THR A 57 -3.35 -3.54 -22.06
CA THR A 57 -4.37 -4.39 -22.72
C THR A 57 -5.61 -3.59 -23.16
N LYS A 58 -5.69 -2.30 -22.82
CA LYS A 58 -6.79 -1.40 -23.22
C LYS A 58 -6.46 -0.54 -24.46
N LEU A 59 -5.29 -0.74 -25.05
CA LEU A 59 -4.83 -0.17 -26.31
C LEU A 59 -5.00 -1.22 -27.41
#